data_AF-A0AB74FBN2-F1
#
_entry.id   AF-A0AB74FBN2-F1
#
_cell.length_a   1.000
_cell.length_b   1.000
_cell.length_c   1.000
_cell.angle_alpha   90.00
_cell.angle_beta   90.00
_cell.angle_gamma   90.00
#
_symmetry.space_group_name_H-M   'P 1'
#
loop_
_entity.id
_entity.type
_entity.pdbx_description
1 polymer ?
#
loop_
_entity_poly.entity_id
_entity_poly.type
_entity_poly.pdbx_seq_one_letter_code
_entity_poly.pdbx_strand_id
1 'polypeptide(L)'
;MRKALTREELQAQTRDLVLSAAERVFLQRGFHATTVAQIAAEAGRTQGSIYSNFESKDALCQQLLRNHYEGWLSQVALAVMAAENTPAKLDIVESKWRVMSAETDWIGLTAEYLLAVRHDPQQAQLIRENVAALQAGAKAVFAGQLEAEGFAVQDHPMLDDAVAAIVATGMGLVVNHTLGLVEPDQSTSVFMQTLETWRDRLIA
;
A
#
# COMPACT_ATOMS: atom_id res chain seq x y z
N MET A 1 1.53 -3.06 39.25
CA MET A 1 2.19 -1.75 39.02
C MET A 1 2.25 -1.50 37.53
N ARG A 2 1.75 -0.36 37.03
CA ARG A 2 1.84 0.02 35.61
C ARG A 2 3.22 0.68 35.42
N LYS A 3 4.09 0.10 34.60
CA LYS A 3 5.45 0.63 34.33
C LYS A 3 5.33 2.02 33.69
N ALA A 4 6.12 2.99 34.15
CA ALA A 4 6.16 4.31 33.53
C ALA A 4 6.80 4.20 32.14
N LEU A 5 6.15 4.78 31.13
CA LEU A 5 6.62 4.73 29.76
C LEU A 5 7.89 5.56 29.59
N THR A 6 8.83 5.07 28.79
CA THR A 6 10.01 5.83 28.40
C THR A 6 9.63 6.99 27.48
N ARG A 7 10.53 7.96 27.31
CA ARG A 7 10.33 9.06 26.36
C ARG A 7 10.11 8.56 24.93
N GLU A 8 10.82 7.49 24.54
CA GLU A 8 10.69 6.84 23.24
C GLU A 8 9.33 6.16 23.08
N GLU A 9 8.86 5.44 24.11
CA GLU A 9 7.54 4.80 24.10
C GLU A 9 6.40 5.83 24.04
N LEU A 10 6.54 6.97 24.74
CA LEU A 10 5.59 8.08 24.68
C LEU A 10 5.59 8.75 23.30
N GLN A 11 6.76 8.88 22.67
CA GLN A 11 6.88 9.45 21.33
C GLN A 11 6.23 8.52 20.29
N ALA A 12 6.50 7.21 20.37
CA ALA A 12 5.88 6.20 19.51
C ALA A 12 4.35 6.22 19.63
N GLN A 13 3.81 6.20 20.87
CA GLN A 13 2.36 6.31 21.08
C GLN A 13 1.77 7.60 20.52
N THR A 14 2.49 8.72 20.65
CA THR A 14 2.04 10.00 20.08
C THR A 14 2.03 9.93 18.55
N ARG A 15 3.05 9.31 17.94
CA ARG A 15 3.15 9.12 16.51
C ARG A 15 1.99 8.27 15.97
N ASP A 16 1.63 7.20 16.66
CA ASP A 16 0.49 6.33 16.28
C ASP A 16 -0.84 7.09 16.37
N LEU A 17 -1.07 7.84 17.45
CA LEU A 17 -2.26 8.68 17.60
C LEU A 17 -2.37 9.72 16.48
N VAL A 18 -1.26 10.35 16.10
CA VAL A 18 -1.21 11.32 15.00
C VAL A 18 -1.50 10.63 13.66
N LEU A 19 -0.96 9.44 13.40
CA LEU A 19 -1.26 8.69 12.17
C LEU A 19 -2.73 8.32 12.07
N SER A 20 -3.32 7.76 13.13
CA SER A 20 -4.75 7.40 13.14
C SER A 20 -5.65 8.63 12.96
N ALA A 21 -5.28 9.77 13.55
CA ALA A 21 -6.01 11.02 13.35
C ALA A 21 -5.85 11.55 11.92
N ALA A 22 -4.63 11.51 11.39
CA ALA A 22 -4.34 11.94 10.03
C ALA A 22 -5.12 11.12 9.01
N GLU A 23 -5.19 9.80 9.19
CA GLU A 23 -5.99 8.89 8.37
C GLU A 23 -7.44 9.35 8.28
N ARG A 24 -8.10 9.52 9.43
CA ARG A 24 -9.51 9.94 9.45
C ARG A 24 -9.73 11.29 8.75
N VAL A 25 -8.85 12.25 9.01
CA VAL A 25 -8.99 13.61 8.45
C VAL A 25 -8.69 13.61 6.95
N PHE A 26 -7.65 12.90 6.50
CA PHE A 26 -7.29 12.80 5.09
C PHE A 26 -8.34 12.05 4.28
N LEU A 27 -8.83 10.90 4.76
CA LEU A 27 -9.87 10.15 4.05
C LEU A 27 -11.20 10.91 4.00
N GLN A 28 -11.51 11.71 5.03
CA GLN A 28 -12.73 12.53 5.04
C GLN A 28 -12.65 13.78 4.15
N ARG A 29 -11.48 14.42 4.06
CA ARG A 29 -11.34 15.77 3.48
C ARG A 29 -10.47 15.83 2.23
N GLY A 30 -9.77 14.76 1.89
CA GLY A 30 -8.71 14.77 0.89
C GLY A 30 -7.44 15.44 1.38
N PHE A 31 -6.40 15.37 0.56
CA PHE A 31 -5.07 15.91 0.90
C PHE A 31 -5.07 17.44 0.96
N HIS A 32 -5.69 18.10 -0.01
CA HIS A 32 -5.62 19.55 -0.16
C HIS A 32 -6.39 20.30 0.93
N ALA A 33 -7.60 19.86 1.27
CA ALA A 33 -8.42 20.54 2.28
C ALA A 33 -8.00 20.24 3.73
N THR A 34 -7.10 19.27 3.92
CA THR A 34 -6.56 18.91 5.23
C THR A 34 -5.44 19.86 5.67
N THR A 35 -5.48 20.27 6.93
CA THR A 35 -4.44 21.07 7.60
C THR A 35 -3.88 20.35 8.81
N VAL A 36 -2.62 20.63 9.16
CA VAL A 36 -1.99 20.10 10.39
C VAL A 36 -2.77 20.51 11.65
N ALA A 37 -3.43 21.67 11.61
CA ALA A 37 -4.31 22.12 12.70
C ALA A 37 -5.49 21.17 12.94
N GLN A 38 -6.14 20.73 11.87
CA GLN A 38 -7.26 19.78 11.95
C GLN A 38 -6.81 18.42 12.46
N ILE A 39 -5.66 17.93 11.97
CA ILE A 39 -5.07 16.66 12.45
C ILE A 39 -4.71 16.76 13.93
N ALA A 40 -4.13 17.88 14.37
CA ALA A 40 -3.78 18.11 15.77
C ALA A 40 -5.02 18.10 16.67
N ALA A 41 -6.09 18.79 16.24
CA ALA A 41 -7.36 18.80 16.95
C ALA A 41 -7.97 17.38 17.06
N GLU A 42 -7.97 16.62 15.95
CA GLU A 42 -8.46 15.23 15.91
C GLU A 42 -7.62 14.28 16.79
N ALA A 43 -6.30 14.48 16.85
CA ALA A 43 -5.39 13.68 17.66
C ALA A 43 -5.43 14.02 19.16
N GLY A 44 -6.11 15.11 19.54
CA GLY A 44 -5.99 15.68 20.90
C GLY A 44 -4.57 16.16 21.22
N ARG A 45 -3.85 16.67 20.23
CA ARG A 45 -2.45 17.12 20.32
C ARG A 45 -2.29 18.56 19.85
N THR A 46 -1.13 19.15 20.12
CA THR A 46 -0.76 20.47 19.58
C THR A 46 -0.11 20.31 18.21
N GLN A 47 -0.17 21.36 17.37
CA GLN A 47 0.57 21.35 16.10
C GLN A 47 2.07 21.16 16.31
N GLY A 48 2.65 21.77 17.35
CA GLY A 48 4.06 21.56 17.71
C GLY A 48 4.39 20.10 18.00
N SER A 49 3.46 19.35 18.62
CA SER A 49 3.60 17.91 18.84
C SER A 49 3.51 17.08 17.54
N ILE A 50 2.86 17.60 16.49
CA ILE A 50 2.88 16.95 15.17
C ILE A 50 4.22 17.24 14.50
N TYR A 51 4.66 18.50 14.46
CA TYR A 51 5.92 18.89 13.85
C TYR A 51 7.16 18.27 14.54
N SER A 52 7.06 17.87 15.81
CA SER A 52 8.12 17.11 16.48
C SER A 52 8.22 15.65 16.05
N ASN A 53 7.19 15.11 15.36
CA ASN A 53 7.13 13.72 14.90
C ASN A 53 7.16 13.60 13.37
N PHE A 54 6.69 14.63 12.65
CA PHE A 54 6.59 14.66 11.19
C PHE A 54 7.02 16.03 10.68
N GLU A 55 7.93 16.05 9.71
CA GLU A 55 8.51 17.29 9.18
C GLU A 55 7.46 18.17 8.46
N SER A 56 6.47 17.56 7.83
CA SER A 56 5.44 18.25 7.07
C SER A 56 4.15 17.44 6.95
N LYS A 57 3.10 18.08 6.42
CA LYS A 57 1.85 17.40 6.04
C LYS A 57 2.11 16.32 4.98
N ASP A 58 3.02 16.60 4.04
CA ASP A 58 3.44 15.67 2.98
C ASP A 58 4.12 14.44 3.59
N ALA A 59 5.08 14.62 4.50
CA ALA A 59 5.76 13.52 5.18
C ALA A 59 4.77 12.62 5.95
N LEU A 60 3.76 13.22 6.59
CA LEU A 60 2.71 12.50 7.28
C LEU A 60 1.81 11.71 6.32
N CYS A 61 1.35 12.33 5.23
CA CYS A 61 0.52 11.65 4.22
C CYS A 61 1.29 10.53 3.52
N GLN A 62 2.53 10.79 3.12
CA GLN A 62 3.41 9.80 2.49
C GLN A 62 3.66 8.59 3.39
N GLN A 63 3.91 8.83 4.69
CA GLN A 63 4.05 7.74 5.66
C GLN A 63 2.75 6.94 5.82
N LEU A 64 1.60 7.63 5.86
CA LEU A 64 0.30 6.96 5.96
C LEU A 64 0.04 6.04 4.76
N LEU A 65 0.22 6.56 3.54
CA LEU A 65 0.04 5.78 2.31
C LEU A 65 1.01 4.59 2.23
N ARG A 66 2.27 4.80 2.60
CA ARG A 66 3.26 3.70 2.67
C ARG A 66 2.82 2.62 3.64
N ASN A 67 2.47 2.99 4.87
CA ASN A 67 2.02 2.05 5.90
C ASN A 67 0.79 1.24 5.44
N HIS A 68 -0.14 1.88 4.75
CA HIS A 68 -1.33 1.22 4.20
C HIS A 68 -0.98 0.13 3.19
N TYR A 69 -0.19 0.46 2.15
CA TYR A 69 0.16 -0.50 1.09
C TYR A 69 1.15 -1.58 1.56
N GLU A 70 2.12 -1.24 2.41
CA GLU A 70 3.03 -2.21 3.03
C GLU A 70 2.27 -3.16 3.96
N GLY A 71 1.30 -2.64 4.73
CA GLY A 71 0.44 -3.43 5.60
C GLY A 71 -0.42 -4.41 4.80
N TRP A 72 -1.01 -3.97 3.70
CA TRP A 72 -1.76 -4.84 2.79
C TRP A 72 -0.87 -5.94 2.21
N LEU A 73 0.28 -5.59 1.62
CA LEU A 73 1.20 -6.57 1.02
C LEU A 73 1.71 -7.57 2.07
N SER A 74 2.02 -7.11 3.28
CA SER A 74 2.45 -7.97 4.38
C SER A 74 1.36 -8.98 4.77
N GLN A 75 0.10 -8.55 4.81
CA GLN A 75 -1.02 -9.45 5.09
C GLN A 75 -1.21 -10.49 3.98
N VAL A 76 -1.06 -10.10 2.71
CA VAL A 76 -1.09 -11.04 1.57
C VAL A 76 0.05 -12.04 1.70
N ALA A 77 1.27 -11.57 1.90
CA ALA A 77 2.46 -12.40 2.05
C ALA A 77 2.28 -13.46 3.16
N LEU A 78 1.89 -13.03 4.36
CA LEU A 78 1.69 -13.93 5.50
C LEU A 78 0.60 -14.97 5.23
N ALA A 79 -0.53 -14.57 4.63
CA ALA A 79 -1.63 -15.48 4.35
C ALA A 79 -1.26 -16.50 3.25
N VAL A 80 -0.60 -16.05 2.18
CA VAL A 80 -0.13 -16.90 1.09
C VAL A 80 0.92 -17.90 1.58
N MET A 81 1.86 -17.47 2.44
CA MET A 81 2.87 -18.37 3.04
C MET A 81 2.25 -19.44 3.94
N ALA A 82 1.12 -19.15 4.59
CA ALA A 82 0.42 -20.09 5.47
C ALA A 82 -0.47 -21.09 4.72
N ALA A 83 -0.73 -20.88 3.43
CA ALA A 83 -1.63 -21.72 2.64
C ALA A 83 -0.93 -22.98 2.09
N GLU A 84 -1.66 -24.09 2.12
CA GLU A 84 -1.11 -25.44 1.86
C GLU A 84 -0.82 -25.71 0.37
N ASN A 85 -1.56 -25.07 -0.53
CA ASN A 85 -1.49 -25.35 -1.97
C ASN A 85 -1.78 -24.11 -2.82
N THR A 86 -1.45 -24.20 -4.10
CA THR A 86 -1.60 -23.10 -5.06
C THR A 86 -3.04 -22.58 -5.18
N PRO A 87 -4.09 -23.42 -5.33
CA PRO A 87 -5.46 -22.92 -5.36
C PRO A 87 -5.82 -22.05 -4.14
N ALA A 88 -5.50 -22.50 -2.93
CA ALA A 88 -5.77 -21.73 -1.72
C ALA A 88 -5.01 -20.39 -1.68
N LYS A 89 -3.79 -20.34 -2.23
CA LYS A 89 -3.00 -19.11 -2.35
C LYS A 89 -3.66 -18.12 -3.30
N LEU A 90 -4.17 -18.58 -4.45
CA LEU A 90 -4.88 -17.73 -5.42
C LEU A 90 -6.19 -17.18 -4.83
N ASP A 91 -6.96 -18.01 -4.13
CA ASP A 91 -8.19 -17.59 -3.43
C ASP A 91 -7.90 -16.49 -2.40
N ILE A 92 -6.79 -16.60 -1.66
CA ILE A 92 -6.34 -15.59 -0.70
C ILE A 92 -6.00 -14.28 -1.40
N VAL A 93 -5.24 -14.34 -2.50
CA VAL A 93 -4.86 -13.14 -3.27
C VAL A 93 -6.10 -12.46 -3.82
N GLU A 94 -7.04 -13.22 -4.40
CA GLU A 94 -8.30 -12.70 -4.92
C GLU A 94 -9.13 -12.02 -3.82
N SER A 95 -9.31 -12.69 -2.68
CA SER A 95 -10.07 -12.17 -1.55
C SER A 95 -9.45 -10.88 -0.99
N LYS A 96 -8.13 -10.86 -0.80
CA LYS A 96 -7.40 -9.68 -0.32
C LYS A 96 -7.41 -8.53 -1.33
N TRP A 97 -7.36 -8.83 -2.63
CA TRP A 97 -7.52 -7.85 -3.70
C TRP A 97 -8.92 -7.22 -3.69
N ARG A 98 -9.97 -8.04 -3.58
CA ARG A 98 -11.37 -7.57 -3.55
C ARG A 98 -11.62 -6.59 -2.40
N VAL A 99 -11.06 -6.86 -1.22
CA VAL A 99 -11.16 -5.95 -0.07
C VAL A 99 -10.42 -4.63 -0.35
N MET A 100 -9.14 -4.71 -0.73
CA MET A 100 -8.31 -3.53 -0.95
C MET A 100 -8.84 -2.64 -2.08
N SER A 101 -9.30 -3.23 -3.18
CA SER A 101 -9.79 -2.48 -4.35
C SER A 101 -11.16 -1.82 -4.09
N ALA A 102 -11.89 -2.24 -3.06
CA ALA A 102 -13.14 -1.60 -2.62
C ALA A 102 -12.89 -0.34 -1.76
N GLU A 103 -11.68 -0.13 -1.25
CA GLU A 103 -11.33 0.99 -0.38
C GLU A 103 -11.07 2.28 -1.18
N THR A 104 -12.10 2.78 -1.86
CA THR A 104 -12.00 3.91 -2.80
C THR A 104 -11.46 5.22 -2.22
N ASP A 105 -11.63 5.46 -0.91
CA ASP A 105 -11.10 6.66 -0.26
C ASP A 105 -9.57 6.69 -0.25
N TRP A 106 -8.91 5.54 -0.05
CA TRP A 106 -7.44 5.44 -0.10
C TRP A 106 -6.89 5.72 -1.50
N ILE A 107 -7.66 5.33 -2.52
CA ILE A 107 -7.35 5.56 -3.94
C ILE A 107 -7.45 7.05 -4.25
N GLY A 108 -8.55 7.67 -3.84
CA GLY A 108 -8.77 9.11 -3.97
C GLY A 108 -7.65 9.91 -3.32
N LEU A 109 -7.31 9.57 -2.06
CA LEU A 109 -6.22 10.21 -1.34
C LEU A 109 -4.87 10.05 -2.06
N THR A 110 -4.55 8.85 -2.54
CA THR A 110 -3.30 8.59 -3.27
C THR A 110 -3.23 9.40 -4.56
N ALA A 111 -4.32 9.45 -5.33
CA ALA A 111 -4.40 10.21 -6.56
C ALA A 111 -4.26 11.72 -6.32
N GLU A 112 -4.97 12.26 -5.31
CA GLU A 112 -4.84 13.66 -4.91
C GLU A 112 -3.41 14.00 -4.49
N TYR A 113 -2.80 13.18 -3.64
CA TYR A 113 -1.45 13.42 -3.16
C TYR A 113 -0.42 13.34 -4.30
N LEU A 114 -0.51 12.34 -5.18
CA LEU A 114 0.35 12.22 -6.36
C LEU A 114 0.28 13.49 -7.23
N LEU A 115 -0.93 13.99 -7.51
CA LEU A 115 -1.12 15.20 -8.31
C LEU A 115 -0.60 16.45 -7.60
N ALA A 116 -0.75 16.53 -6.28
CA ALA A 116 -0.27 17.64 -5.47
C ALA A 116 1.25 17.78 -5.51
N VAL A 117 1.98 16.66 -5.56
CA VAL A 117 3.44 16.63 -5.42
C VAL A 117 4.18 16.32 -6.71
N ARG A 118 3.48 16.13 -7.84
CA ARG A 118 4.09 15.73 -9.14
C ARG A 118 5.19 16.67 -9.65
N HIS A 119 5.14 17.94 -9.25
CA HIS A 119 6.09 18.99 -9.64
C HIS A 119 7.15 19.25 -8.57
N ASP A 120 7.10 18.55 -7.44
CA ASP A 120 8.11 18.57 -6.38
C ASP A 120 9.07 17.38 -6.59
N PRO A 121 10.33 17.62 -6.99
CA PRO A 121 11.29 16.55 -7.27
C PRO A 121 11.61 15.69 -6.04
N GLN A 122 11.60 16.27 -4.84
CA GLN A 122 11.91 15.56 -3.60
C GLN A 122 10.78 14.60 -3.25
N GLN A 123 9.54 15.06 -3.29
CA GLN A 123 8.37 14.21 -3.03
C GLN A 123 8.19 13.15 -4.11
N ALA A 124 8.42 13.51 -5.38
CA ALA A 124 8.38 12.54 -6.47
C ALA A 124 9.43 11.43 -6.31
N GLN A 125 10.62 11.75 -5.77
CA GLN A 125 11.65 10.75 -5.47
C GLN A 125 11.21 9.80 -4.36
N LEU A 126 10.63 10.33 -3.28
CA LEU A 126 10.11 9.55 -2.18
C LEU A 126 8.96 8.60 -2.60
N ILE A 127 8.11 9.03 -3.54
CA ILE A 127 7.08 8.16 -4.13
C ILE A 127 7.72 7.04 -4.96
N ARG A 128 8.73 7.33 -5.78
CA ARG A 128 9.46 6.30 -6.55
C ARG A 128 10.08 5.26 -5.63
N GLU A 129 10.68 5.67 -4.52
CA GLU A 129 11.26 4.77 -3.53
C GLU A 129 10.21 3.87 -2.88
N ASN A 130 9.05 4.43 -2.50
CA ASN A 130 7.94 3.65 -1.95
C ASN A 130 7.38 2.64 -2.96
N VAL A 131 7.23 3.03 -4.23
CA VAL A 131 6.77 2.13 -5.29
C VAL A 131 7.79 1.03 -5.56
N ALA A 132 9.09 1.35 -5.57
CA ALA A 132 10.15 0.36 -5.73
C ALA A 132 10.16 -0.64 -4.56
N ALA A 133 9.94 -0.18 -3.32
CA ALA A 133 9.81 -1.05 -2.16
C ALA A 133 8.59 -1.99 -2.26
N LEU A 134 7.44 -1.46 -2.70
CA LEU A 134 6.24 -2.26 -2.97
C LEU A 134 6.49 -3.32 -4.04
N GLN A 135 7.16 -2.96 -5.14
CA GLN A 135 7.54 -3.89 -6.20
C GLN A 135 8.52 -4.96 -5.71
N ALA A 136 9.53 -4.58 -4.92
CA ALA A 136 10.47 -5.53 -4.35
C ALA A 136 9.78 -6.54 -3.42
N GLY A 137 8.85 -6.08 -2.58
CA GLY A 137 8.05 -6.95 -1.73
C GLY A 137 7.12 -7.87 -2.55
N ALA A 138 6.45 -7.34 -3.57
CA ALA A 138 5.61 -8.13 -4.48
C ALA A 138 6.43 -9.19 -5.22
N LYS A 139 7.64 -8.84 -5.68
CA LYS A 139 8.61 -9.78 -6.28
C LYS A 139 8.96 -10.90 -5.31
N ALA A 140 9.30 -10.57 -4.07
CA ALA A 140 9.65 -11.57 -3.05
C ALA A 140 8.50 -12.55 -2.79
N VAL A 141 7.26 -12.06 -2.69
CA VAL A 141 6.08 -12.92 -2.53
C VAL A 141 5.89 -13.80 -3.76
N PHE A 142 5.86 -13.21 -4.95
CA PHE A 142 5.54 -13.90 -6.19
C PHE A 142 6.60 -14.94 -6.57
N ALA A 143 7.88 -14.56 -6.59
CA ALA A 143 8.99 -15.46 -6.87
C ALA A 143 9.09 -16.57 -5.82
N GLY A 144 8.97 -16.23 -4.53
CA GLY A 144 9.01 -17.20 -3.44
C GLY A 144 7.92 -18.28 -3.53
N GLN A 145 6.75 -17.95 -4.10
CA GLN A 145 5.72 -18.96 -4.36
C GLN A 145 6.11 -19.92 -5.49
N LEU A 146 6.65 -19.41 -6.58
CA LEU A 146 7.08 -20.24 -7.72
C LEU A 146 8.26 -21.13 -7.33
N GLU A 147 9.20 -20.62 -6.54
CA GLU A 147 10.33 -21.40 -6.01
C GLU A 147 9.88 -22.50 -5.04
N ALA A 148 8.91 -22.22 -4.17
CA ALA A 148 8.32 -23.21 -3.29
C ALA A 148 7.59 -24.35 -4.05
N GLU A 149 7.16 -24.08 -5.28
CA GLU A 149 6.61 -25.07 -6.21
C GLU A 149 7.68 -25.78 -7.06
N GLY A 150 8.95 -25.38 -6.94
CA GLY A 150 10.10 -25.99 -7.62
C GLY A 150 10.57 -25.28 -8.89
N PHE A 151 10.03 -24.10 -9.21
CA PHE A 151 10.43 -23.32 -10.38
C PHE A 151 11.53 -22.31 -10.04
N ALA A 152 12.69 -22.43 -10.69
CA ALA A 152 13.80 -21.51 -10.50
C ALA A 152 13.58 -20.20 -11.28
N VAL A 153 12.95 -19.21 -10.64
CA VAL A 153 12.54 -17.96 -11.29
C VAL A 153 13.34 -16.72 -10.87
N GLN A 154 14.18 -16.80 -9.84
CA GLN A 154 14.87 -15.62 -9.28
C GLN A 154 15.72 -14.86 -10.30
N ASP A 155 16.40 -15.60 -11.18
CA ASP A 155 17.23 -15.05 -12.25
C ASP A 155 16.50 -15.04 -13.61
N HIS A 156 15.19 -15.28 -13.62
CA HIS A 156 14.42 -15.30 -14.86
C HIS A 156 14.34 -13.89 -15.47
N PRO A 157 14.68 -13.71 -16.77
CA PRO A 157 14.80 -12.39 -17.38
C PRO A 157 13.49 -11.58 -17.41
N MET A 158 12.35 -12.26 -17.30
CA MET A 158 11.02 -11.64 -17.31
C MET A 158 10.42 -11.43 -15.91
N LEU A 159 11.11 -11.80 -14.82
CA LEU A 159 10.53 -11.71 -13.47
C LEU A 159 10.22 -10.24 -13.08
N ASP A 160 11.13 -9.32 -13.38
CA ASP A 160 10.92 -7.90 -13.08
C ASP A 160 9.78 -7.31 -13.91
N ASP A 161 9.69 -7.67 -15.19
CA ASP A 161 8.58 -7.25 -16.06
C ASP A 161 7.24 -7.81 -15.58
N ALA A 162 7.22 -9.07 -15.13
CA ALA A 162 6.03 -9.70 -14.57
C ALA A 162 5.51 -8.94 -13.34
N VAL A 163 6.40 -8.64 -12.39
CA VAL A 163 6.06 -7.90 -11.18
C VAL A 163 5.62 -6.47 -11.51
N ALA A 164 6.32 -5.79 -12.42
CA ALA A 164 5.95 -4.46 -12.87
C ALA A 164 4.56 -4.44 -13.50
N ALA A 165 4.24 -5.44 -14.35
CA ALA A 165 2.93 -5.55 -14.98
C ALA A 165 1.81 -5.87 -13.98
N ILE A 166 2.04 -6.77 -13.01
CA ILE A 166 1.06 -7.07 -11.95
C ILE A 166 0.75 -5.83 -11.12
N VAL A 167 1.79 -5.11 -10.66
CA VAL A 167 1.63 -3.89 -9.86
C VAL A 167 0.95 -2.77 -10.66
N ALA A 168 1.38 -2.54 -11.90
CA ALA A 168 0.79 -1.52 -12.77
C ALA A 168 -0.68 -1.82 -13.09
N THR A 169 -1.02 -3.10 -13.32
CA THR A 169 -2.40 -3.54 -13.52
C THR A 169 -3.23 -3.27 -12.28
N GLY A 170 -2.74 -3.63 -11.10
CA GLY A 170 -3.42 -3.35 -9.85
C GLY A 170 -3.69 -1.84 -9.67
N MET A 171 -2.66 -1.00 -9.79
CA MET A 171 -2.81 0.45 -9.68
C MET A 171 -3.82 1.02 -10.69
N GLY A 172 -3.77 0.55 -11.95
CA GLY A 172 -4.71 0.97 -12.99
C GLY A 172 -6.14 0.56 -12.69
N LEU A 173 -6.37 -0.69 -12.29
CA LEU A 173 -7.69 -1.23 -12.00
C LEU A 173 -8.37 -0.51 -10.83
N VAL A 174 -7.60 -0.20 -9.80
CA VAL A 174 -7.99 0.55 -8.61
C VAL A 174 -8.54 1.93 -9.01
N VAL A 175 -7.82 2.68 -9.85
CA VAL A 175 -8.29 3.98 -10.38
C VAL A 175 -9.54 3.83 -11.25
N ASN A 176 -9.56 2.86 -12.17
CA ASN A 176 -10.70 2.64 -13.07
C ASN A 176 -11.97 2.24 -12.30
N HIS A 177 -11.83 1.42 -11.26
CA HIS A 177 -12.92 1.01 -10.38
C HIS A 177 -13.50 2.21 -9.62
N THR A 178 -12.65 3.07 -9.02
CA THR A 178 -13.10 4.30 -8.35
C THR A 178 -13.86 5.26 -9.28
N LEU A 179 -13.49 5.31 -10.56
CA LEU A 179 -14.17 6.12 -11.56
C LEU A 179 -15.43 5.47 -12.16
N GLY A 180 -15.80 4.26 -11.73
CA GLY A 180 -16.93 3.50 -12.29
C GLY A 180 -16.72 3.06 -13.74
N LEU A 181 -15.46 2.97 -14.19
CA LEU A 181 -15.11 2.53 -15.54
C LEU A 181 -15.02 1.01 -15.67
N VAL A 182 -14.84 0.32 -14.55
CA VAL A 182 -14.74 -1.14 -14.45
C VAL A 182 -15.48 -1.59 -13.20
N GLU A 183 -16.35 -2.59 -13.33
CA GLU A 183 -17.09 -3.17 -12.19
C GLU A 183 -16.14 -3.92 -11.23
N PRO A 184 -16.45 -4.01 -9.92
CA PRO A 184 -15.58 -4.64 -8.92
C PRO A 184 -15.18 -6.08 -9.28
N ASP A 185 -16.13 -6.89 -9.77
CA ASP A 185 -15.88 -8.28 -10.16
C ASP A 185 -15.01 -8.37 -11.41
N GLN A 186 -15.21 -7.46 -12.37
CA GLN A 186 -14.37 -7.36 -13.56
C GLN A 186 -12.94 -6.95 -13.19
N SER A 187 -12.78 -5.99 -12.29
CA SER A 187 -11.47 -5.57 -11.76
C SER A 187 -10.73 -6.75 -11.12
N THR A 188 -11.43 -7.49 -10.26
CA THR A 188 -10.86 -8.68 -9.61
C THR A 188 -10.46 -9.75 -10.62
N SER A 189 -11.33 -10.03 -11.59
CA SER A 189 -11.05 -11.00 -12.65
C SER A 189 -9.82 -10.63 -13.49
N VAL A 190 -9.70 -9.36 -13.91
CA VAL A 190 -8.56 -8.88 -14.71
C VAL A 190 -7.25 -8.95 -13.93
N PHE A 191 -7.29 -8.60 -12.64
CA PHE A 191 -6.11 -8.73 -11.77
C PHE A 191 -5.63 -10.18 -11.67
N MET A 192 -6.54 -11.12 -11.39
CA MET A 192 -6.21 -12.54 -11.27
C MET A 192 -5.70 -13.13 -12.59
N GLN A 193 -6.36 -12.81 -13.72
CA GLN A 193 -5.89 -13.24 -15.04
C GLN A 193 -4.49 -12.73 -15.37
N THR A 194 -4.15 -11.51 -14.95
CA THR A 194 -2.82 -10.94 -15.15
C THR A 194 -1.77 -11.73 -14.36
N LEU A 195 -2.06 -12.06 -13.10
CA LEU A 195 -1.18 -12.86 -12.25
C LEU A 195 -0.97 -14.26 -12.84
N GLU A 196 -2.05 -14.94 -13.23
CA GLU A 196 -2.00 -16.27 -13.84
C GLU A 196 -1.24 -16.27 -15.17
N THR A 197 -1.49 -15.29 -16.04
CA THR A 197 -0.80 -15.15 -17.32
C THR A 197 0.72 -15.02 -17.13
N TRP A 198 1.16 -14.24 -16.15
CA TRP A 198 2.58 -14.08 -15.87
C TRP A 198 3.19 -15.30 -15.18
N ARG A 199 2.45 -15.94 -14.29
CA ARG A 199 2.83 -17.22 -13.69
C ARG A 199 3.11 -18.25 -14.79
N ASP A 200 2.16 -18.47 -15.70
CA ASP A 200 2.28 -19.46 -16.77
C ASP A 200 3.49 -19.19 -17.68
N ARG A 201 3.75 -17.91 -17.98
CA ARG A 201 4.92 -17.51 -18.77
C ARG A 201 6.27 -17.73 -18.08
N LEU A 202 6.32 -17.67 -16.76
CA LEU A 202 7.56 -17.86 -16.00
C LEU A 202 7.90 -19.33 -15.75
N ILE A 203 6.90 -20.21 -15.85
CA ILE A 203 7.06 -21.65 -15.59
C ILE A 203 7.07 -22.51 -16.87
N ALA A 204 6.83 -21.90 -18.02
CA ALA A 204 6.88 -22.54 -19.34
C ALA A 204 8.32 -22.73 -19.82
#